data_AF-U1S5M5-F1
#
_entry.id   AF-U1S5M5-F1
#
_cell.length_a   1.000
_cell.length_b   1.000
_cell.length_c   1.000
_cell.angle_alpha   90.00
_cell.angle_beta   90.00
_cell.angle_gamma   90.00
#
_symmetry.space_group_name_H-M   'P 1'
#
loop_
_entity.id
_entity.type
_entity.pdbx_description
1 polymer ?
#
loop_
_entity_poly.entity_id
_entity_poly.type
_entity_poly.pdbx_seq_one_letter_code
_entity_poly.pdbx_strand_id
1 'polypeptide(L)'
;MNPFHVVALAAGKLDECRRRIQRAITGRRGRAGDRLNRARRTLLTGAGLLTDAQAERLETLFADERHAAVQAAWGVYQHLIQAYRTEDPGLGKYLMQRLIDSLKQAVAP
;
A
#
# COMPACT_ATOMS: atom_id res chain seq x y z
N MET A 1 8.04 -12.15 15.05
CA MET A 1 8.20 -10.73 14.64
C MET A 1 7.00 -9.95 15.21
N ASN A 2 7.21 -8.84 15.92
CA ASN A 2 6.09 -8.05 16.46
C ASN A 2 5.36 -7.26 15.34
N PRO A 3 4.10 -6.84 15.54
CA PRO A 3 3.32 -6.09 14.54
C PRO A 3 4.04 -4.84 14.00
N PHE A 4 4.76 -4.11 14.85
CA PHE A 4 5.49 -2.91 14.47
C PHE A 4 6.54 -3.19 13.38
N HIS A 5 7.32 -4.25 13.54
CA HIS A 5 8.33 -4.65 12.55
C HIS A 5 7.71 -5.10 11.23
N VAL A 6 6.57 -5.82 11.28
CA VAL A 6 5.87 -6.26 10.07
C VAL A 6 5.31 -5.07 9.29
N VAL A 7 4.65 -4.13 9.99
CA VAL A 7 4.11 -2.91 9.37
C VAL A 7 5.23 -2.04 8.79
N ALA A 8 6.35 -1.89 9.51
CA ALA A 8 7.50 -1.14 9.01
C ALA A 8 8.11 -1.76 7.75
N LEU A 9 8.22 -3.10 7.70
CA LEU A 9 8.69 -3.82 6.51
C LEU A 9 7.75 -3.61 5.32
N ALA A 10 6.44 -3.75 5.53
CA ALA A 10 5.44 -3.56 4.48
C ALA A 10 5.44 -2.10 3.94
N ALA A 11 5.53 -1.11 4.84
CA ALA A 11 5.68 0.29 4.47
C ALA A 11 6.94 0.54 3.62
N GLY A 12 8.06 -0.09 3.99
CA GLY A 12 9.31 -0.03 3.22
C GLY A 12 9.16 -0.61 1.82
N LYS A 13 8.45 -1.73 1.67
CA LYS A 13 8.18 -2.37 0.37
C LYS A 13 7.22 -1.58 -0.50
N LEU A 14 6.20 -0.95 0.09
CA LEU A 14 5.34 0.00 -0.62
C LEU A 14 6.15 1.19 -1.14
N ASP A 15 7.01 1.80 -0.32
CA ASP A 15 7.85 2.92 -0.76
C ASP A 15 8.86 2.50 -1.84
N GLU A 16 9.40 1.29 -1.77
CA GLU A 16 10.26 0.73 -2.81
C GLU A 16 9.52 0.58 -4.14
N CYS A 17 8.33 -0.03 -4.13
CA CYS A 17 7.47 -0.16 -5.32
C CYS A 17 7.15 1.22 -5.92
N ARG A 18 6.73 2.17 -5.09
CA ARG A 18 6.45 3.56 -5.47
C ARG A 18 7.65 4.22 -6.16
N ARG A 19 8.85 4.10 -5.59
CA ARG A 19 10.09 4.68 -6.19
C ARG A 19 10.44 4.01 -7.52
N ARG A 20 10.27 2.70 -7.64
CA ARG A 20 10.52 1.95 -8.89
C ARG A 20 9.59 2.42 -10.00
N ILE A 21 8.27 2.46 -9.74
CA ILE A 21 7.27 2.89 -10.71
C ILE A 21 7.46 4.36 -11.09
N GLN A 22 7.73 5.23 -10.11
CA GLN A 22 8.01 6.64 -10.40
C GLN A 22 9.23 6.83 -11.32
N ARG A 23 10.31 6.06 -11.09
CA ARG A 23 11.48 6.07 -11.98
C ARG A 23 11.14 5.55 -13.37
N ALA A 24 10.37 4.46 -13.46
CA ALA A 24 9.94 3.89 -14.75
C ALA A 24 9.10 4.89 -15.57
N ILE A 25 8.20 5.63 -14.93
CA ILE A 25 7.33 6.62 -15.59
C ILE A 25 8.13 7.87 -16.01
N THR A 26 9.05 8.34 -15.15
CA THR A 26 9.71 9.64 -15.35
C THR A 26 11.10 9.56 -15.99
N GLY A 27 11.69 8.37 -16.07
CA GLY A 27 13.08 8.17 -16.53
C GLY A 27 14.15 8.75 -15.59
N ARG A 28 13.77 9.27 -14.41
CA ARG A 28 14.69 9.95 -13.48
C ARG A 28 14.39 9.64 -12.03
N ARG A 29 15.29 10.06 -11.13
CA ARG A 29 15.00 10.07 -9.69
C ARG A 29 13.77 10.93 -9.41
N GLY A 30 12.93 10.43 -8.50
CA GLY A 30 11.75 11.13 -8.04
C GLY A 30 12.04 12.46 -7.35
N ARG A 31 11.20 13.46 -7.63
CA ARG A 31 11.27 14.84 -7.11
C ARG A 31 10.01 15.18 -6.31
N ALA A 32 10.11 16.25 -5.51
CA ALA A 32 9.04 16.71 -4.62
C ALA A 32 7.68 16.90 -5.32
N GLY A 33 7.67 17.46 -6.54
CA GLY A 33 6.45 17.75 -7.31
C GLY A 33 5.82 16.56 -8.03
N ASP A 34 6.51 15.42 -8.12
CA ASP A 34 6.00 14.25 -8.83
C ASP A 34 4.80 13.66 -8.06
N ARG A 35 3.75 13.23 -8.79
CA ARG A 35 2.47 12.78 -8.19
C ARG A 35 2.66 11.67 -7.15
N LEU A 36 3.42 10.62 -7.48
CA LEU A 36 3.75 9.53 -6.56
C LEU A 36 4.60 9.97 -5.37
N ASN A 37 5.41 11.02 -5.48
CA ASN A 37 6.17 11.52 -4.34
C ASN A 37 5.28 12.32 -3.38
N ARG A 38 4.37 13.14 -3.91
CA ARG A 38 3.39 13.90 -3.13
C ARG A 38 2.45 12.98 -2.33
N ALA A 39 2.05 11.85 -2.91
CA ALA A 39 1.17 10.88 -2.27
C ALA A 39 1.83 10.03 -1.17
N ARG A 40 3.16 10.12 -0.97
CA ARG A 40 3.92 9.20 -0.08
C ARG A 40 3.34 9.07 1.33
N ARG A 41 2.94 10.17 1.96
CA ARG A 41 2.37 10.15 3.32
C ARG A 41 0.97 9.54 3.31
N THR A 42 0.13 9.96 2.37
CA THR A 42 -1.24 9.46 2.21
C THR A 42 -1.28 7.95 1.94
N LEU A 43 -0.33 7.43 1.15
CA LEU A 43 -0.18 5.99 0.92
C LEU A 43 0.10 5.21 2.21
N LEU A 44 0.73 5.83 3.22
CA LEU A 44 1.06 5.17 4.49
C LEU A 44 0.00 5.37 5.57
N THR A 45 -0.98 6.24 5.34
CA THR A 45 -2.13 6.42 6.23
C THR A 45 -3.06 5.22 6.11
N GLY A 46 -3.55 4.70 7.24
CA GLY A 46 -4.55 3.63 7.25
C GLY A 46 -5.84 4.09 6.56
N ALA A 47 -6.44 3.26 5.72
CA ALA A 47 -7.56 3.65 4.85
C ALA A 47 -8.75 4.22 5.64
N GLY A 48 -9.10 3.63 6.79
CA GLY A 48 -10.13 4.14 7.69
C GLY A 48 -9.77 5.43 8.46
N LEU A 49 -8.57 6.00 8.24
CA LEU A 49 -8.12 7.28 8.80
C LEU A 49 -7.89 8.35 7.71
N LEU A 50 -8.17 8.02 6.45
CA LEU A 50 -8.11 9.01 5.37
C LEU A 50 -9.29 9.95 5.49
N THR A 51 -9.06 11.24 5.24
CA THR A 51 -10.18 12.15 4.96
C THR A 51 -10.73 11.88 3.56
N ASP A 52 -11.97 12.28 3.28
CA ASP A 52 -12.57 12.11 1.95
C ASP A 52 -11.70 12.72 0.85
N ALA A 53 -11.20 13.94 1.08
CA ALA A 53 -10.28 14.62 0.16
C ALA A 53 -8.90 13.93 0.02
N GLN A 54 -8.50 13.06 0.95
CA GLN A 54 -7.30 12.23 0.79
C GLN A 54 -7.61 10.96 0.01
N ALA A 55 -8.76 10.33 0.26
CA ALA A 55 -9.24 9.17 -0.48
C ALA A 55 -9.43 9.50 -1.97
N GLU A 56 -10.15 10.59 -2.29
CA GLU A 56 -10.38 11.06 -3.66
C GLU A 56 -9.08 11.35 -4.42
N ARG A 57 -8.06 11.91 -3.73
CA ARG A 57 -6.73 12.13 -4.33
C ARG A 57 -6.02 10.82 -4.64
N LEU A 58 -6.18 9.77 -3.82
CA LEU A 58 -5.63 8.45 -4.11
C LEU A 58 -6.39 7.78 -5.26
N GLU A 59 -7.72 7.89 -5.31
CA GLU A 59 -8.53 7.39 -6.43
C GLU A 59 -8.09 8.05 -7.74
N THR A 60 -7.97 9.38 -7.75
CA THR A 60 -7.48 10.15 -8.92
C THR A 60 -6.04 9.80 -9.28
N LEU A 61 -5.20 9.44 -8.31
CA LEU A 61 -3.84 8.98 -8.56
C LEU A 61 -3.85 7.59 -9.22
N PHE A 62 -4.70 6.69 -8.76
CA PHE A 62 -4.78 5.30 -9.20
C PHE A 62 -5.61 5.09 -10.47
N ALA A 63 -6.36 6.10 -10.92
CA ALA A 63 -7.01 6.11 -12.24
C ALA A 63 -6.02 6.01 -13.41
N ASP A 64 -4.72 6.26 -13.18
CA ASP A 64 -3.66 6.02 -14.15
C ASP A 64 -3.12 4.58 -13.99
N GLU A 65 -3.35 3.73 -14.99
CA GLU A 65 -2.96 2.31 -14.98
C GLU A 65 -1.45 2.10 -14.76
N ARG A 66 -0.61 3.09 -15.11
CA ARG A 66 0.83 3.03 -14.83
C ARG A 66 1.14 2.97 -13.34
N HIS A 67 0.18 3.33 -12.48
CA HIS A 67 0.28 3.23 -11.03
C HIS A 67 -0.33 1.93 -10.45
N ALA A 68 -0.84 1.00 -11.27
CA ALA A 68 -1.52 -0.22 -10.80
C ALA A 68 -0.68 -1.04 -9.82
N ALA A 69 0.64 -1.19 -10.08
CA ALA A 69 1.54 -1.90 -9.16
C ALA A 69 1.68 -1.20 -7.79
N VAL A 70 1.60 0.14 -7.76
CA VAL A 70 1.60 0.91 -6.49
C VAL A 70 0.26 0.75 -5.77
N GLN A 71 -0.85 0.77 -6.51
CA GLN A 71 -2.19 0.54 -5.96
C GLN A 71 -2.31 -0.85 -5.32
N ALA A 72 -1.83 -1.89 -5.99
CA ALA A 72 -1.82 -3.26 -5.47
C ALA A 72 -0.97 -3.35 -4.18
N ALA A 73 0.25 -2.81 -4.19
CA ALA A 73 1.11 -2.78 -3.00
C ALA A 73 0.49 -1.98 -1.85
N TRP A 74 -0.20 -0.87 -2.15
CA TRP A 74 -0.95 -0.08 -1.17
C TRP A 74 -2.07 -0.90 -0.57
N GLY A 75 -2.87 -1.60 -1.39
CA GLY A 75 -3.94 -2.48 -0.92
C GLY A 75 -3.44 -3.56 0.05
N VAL A 76 -2.30 -4.20 -0.25
CA VAL A 76 -1.67 -5.19 0.66
C VAL A 76 -1.29 -4.55 1.99
N TYR A 77 -0.65 -3.38 1.95
CA TYR A 77 -0.27 -2.64 3.16
C TYR A 77 -1.49 -2.27 4.02
N GLN A 78 -2.61 -1.86 3.39
CA GLN A 78 -3.85 -1.53 4.10
C GLN A 78 -4.51 -2.75 4.76
N HIS A 79 -4.58 -3.88 4.07
CA HIS A 79 -5.11 -5.13 4.64
C HIS A 79 -4.26 -5.60 5.83
N LEU A 80 -2.94 -5.44 5.75
CA LEU A 80 -2.02 -5.75 6.84
C LEU A 80 -2.25 -4.86 8.07
N ILE A 81 -2.42 -3.54 7.87
CA ILE A 81 -2.79 -2.63 8.96
C ILE A 81 -4.12 -3.05 9.58
N GLN A 82 -5.13 -3.35 8.77
CA GLN A 82 -6.45 -3.73 9.26
C GLN A 82 -6.40 -4.99 10.12
N ALA A 83 -5.68 -6.02 9.66
CA ALA A 83 -5.51 -7.27 10.42
C ALA A 83 -4.88 -7.03 11.80
N TYR A 84 -3.87 -6.16 11.90
CA TYR A 84 -3.22 -5.84 13.17
C TYR A 84 -3.99 -4.87 14.08
N ARG A 85 -4.91 -4.07 13.53
CA ARG A 85 -5.77 -3.16 14.30
C ARG A 85 -7.02 -3.84 14.84
N THR A 86 -7.31 -5.06 14.40
CA THR A 86 -8.47 -5.81 14.86
C THR A 86 -8.29 -6.22 16.32
N GLU A 87 -9.27 -5.89 17.17
CA GLU A 87 -9.23 -6.22 18.60
C GLU A 87 -9.35 -7.73 18.84
N ASP A 88 -10.19 -8.42 18.06
CA ASP A 88 -10.31 -9.87 18.08
C ASP A 88 -9.10 -10.53 17.38
N PRO A 89 -8.24 -11.26 18.12
CA PRO A 89 -7.08 -11.92 17.55
C PRO A 89 -7.45 -13.01 16.52
N GLY A 90 -8.61 -13.65 16.68
CA GLY A 90 -9.12 -14.66 15.75
C GLY A 90 -9.45 -14.05 14.39
N LEU A 91 -10.20 -12.95 14.39
CA LEU A 91 -10.51 -12.19 13.18
C LEU A 91 -9.24 -11.59 12.55
N GLY A 92 -8.32 -11.04 13.32
CA GLY A 92 -7.04 -10.52 12.82
C GLY A 92 -6.21 -11.61 12.11
N LYS A 93 -6.13 -12.81 12.69
CA LYS A 93 -5.48 -13.97 12.06
C LYS A 93 -6.17 -14.40 10.77
N TYR A 94 -7.50 -14.43 10.76
CA TYR A 94 -8.29 -14.76 9.57
C TYR A 94 -8.02 -13.78 8.42
N LEU A 95 -8.04 -12.47 8.69
CA LEU A 95 -7.76 -11.44 7.69
C LEU A 95 -6.34 -11.56 7.13
N MET A 96 -5.35 -11.85 7.98
CA MET A 96 -3.97 -12.09 7.55
C MET A 96 -3.86 -13.31 6.65
N GLN A 97 -4.51 -14.42 7.02
CA GLN A 97 -4.49 -15.64 6.22
C GLN A 97 -5.14 -15.42 4.84
N ARG A 98 -6.29 -14.74 4.80
CA ARG A 98 -6.96 -14.38 3.56
C ARG A 98 -6.10 -13.50 2.64
N LEU A 99 -5.35 -12.55 3.21
CA LEU A 99 -4.39 -11.74 2.46
C LEU A 99 -3.28 -12.61 1.84
N ILE A 100 -2.70 -13.52 2.63
CA ILE A 100 -1.65 -14.44 2.16
C ILE A 100 -2.17 -15.33 1.03
N ASP A 101 -3.38 -15.88 1.16
CA ASP A 101 -3.94 -16.78 0.17
C ASP A 101 -4.27 -16.07 -1.14
N SER A 102 -4.79 -14.84 -1.07
CA SER A 102 -5.00 -13.98 -2.25
C SER A 102 -3.68 -13.70 -3.00
N LEU A 103 -2.60 -13.41 -2.27
CA LEU A 103 -1.29 -13.19 -2.87
C LEU A 103 -0.73 -14.45 -3.53
N LYS A 104 -0.93 -15.63 -2.92
CA LYS A 104 -0.51 -16.91 -3.53
C LYS A 104 -1.25 -17.18 -4.84
N GLN A 105 -2.54 -16.89 -4.90
CA GLN A 105 -3.33 -17.05 -6.13
C GLN A 105 -2.87 -16.10 -7.23
N ALA A 106 -2.56 -14.85 -6.90
CA ALA A 106 -2.15 -13.84 -7.87
C ALA A 106 -0.73 -14.07 -8.46
N VAL A 107 0.10 -14.86 -7.78
CA VAL A 107 1.51 -15.14 -8.16
C VAL A 107 1.69 -16.58 -8.64
N ALA A 108 0.60 -17.30 -8.92
CA ALA A 108 0.69 -18.67 -9.45
C ALA A 108 1.63 -18.73 -10.68
N PRO A 109 2.49 -19.78 -10.78
CA PRO A 109 3.56 -19.88 -11.78
C PRO A 109 3.06 -19.86 -13.22
#